data_AF-A0A3D0NIY2-F1
#
_entry.id   AF-A0A3D0NIY2-F1
#
_cell.length_a   1.000
_cell.length_b   1.000
_cell.length_c   1.000
_cell.angle_alpha   90.00
_cell.angle_beta   90.00
_cell.angle_gamma   90.00
#
_symmetry.space_group_name_H-M   'P 1'
#
loop_
_entity.id
_entity.type
_entity.pdbx_description
1 polymer ?
#
loop_
_entity_poly.entity_id
_entity_poly.type
_entity_poly.pdbx_seq_one_letter_code
_entity_poly.pdbx_strand_id
1 'polypeptide(L)'
;MLELPEPTVVGSVTVAVSSTGTQVQIRSSPTASPADLQDTILLTGPTALKPGTNTISVPSAGPTSHLLVWISTMGQTAGESRTDVSEITVRAAS
;
A
#
# COMPACT_ATOMS: atom_id res chain seq x y z
N MET A 1 8.03 -2.54 7.20
CA MET A 1 6.62 -2.96 7.03
C MET A 1 5.74 -2.11 7.92
N LEU A 2 4.47 -1.92 7.57
CA LEU A 2 3.46 -1.48 8.53
C LEU A 2 3.06 -2.69 9.37
N GLU A 3 3.23 -2.60 10.68
CA GLU A 3 2.75 -3.61 11.62
C GLU A 3 1.37 -3.21 12.12
N LEU A 4 0.42 -4.13 11.99
CA LEU A 4 -0.95 -3.93 12.45
C LEU A 4 -1.05 -4.29 13.94
N PRO A 5 -1.91 -3.60 14.71
CA PRO A 5 -2.02 -3.83 16.15
C PRO A 5 -2.49 -5.26 16.50
N GLU A 6 -3.22 -5.90 15.59
CA GLU A 6 -3.64 -7.29 15.66
C GLU A 6 -3.79 -7.88 14.24
N PRO A 7 -3.75 -9.22 14.08
CA PRO A 7 -4.01 -9.86 12.79
C PRO A 7 -5.36 -9.44 12.21
N THR A 8 -5.33 -8.73 11.07
CA THR A 8 -6.51 -8.07 10.50
C THR A 8 -6.77 -8.54 9.07
N VAL A 9 -8.02 -8.86 8.75
CA VAL A 9 -8.46 -8.99 7.35
C VAL A 9 -8.59 -7.58 6.79
N VAL A 10 -7.69 -7.18 5.89
CA VAL A 10 -7.67 -5.82 5.33
C VAL A 10 -8.75 -5.69 4.25
N GLY A 11 -9.62 -4.69 4.39
CA GLY A 11 -10.68 -4.39 3.42
C GLY A 11 -10.33 -3.22 2.49
N SER A 12 -9.61 -2.22 2.99
CA SER A 12 -9.12 -1.12 2.16
C SER A 12 -7.89 -0.44 2.74
N VAL A 13 -7.13 0.18 1.86
CA VAL A 13 -5.99 1.05 2.21
C VAL A 13 -6.21 2.40 1.55
N THR A 14 -6.24 3.45 2.37
CA THR A 14 -6.25 4.83 1.89
C THR A 14 -4.82 5.35 1.85
N VAL A 15 -4.42 5.94 0.73
CA VAL A 15 -3.10 6.56 0.52
C VAL A 15 -3.29 7.97 -0.01
N ALA A 16 -2.66 8.95 0.65
CA ALA A 16 -2.66 10.34 0.20
C ALA A 16 -1.30 10.71 -0.41
N VAL A 17 -1.32 11.22 -1.65
CA VAL A 17 -0.10 11.62 -2.38
C VAL A 17 -0.28 12.99 -3.03
N SER A 18 0.80 13.75 -3.20
CA SER A 18 0.80 15.00 -3.98
C SER A 18 1.29 14.81 -5.42
N SER A 19 1.96 13.69 -5.71
CA SER A 19 2.58 13.40 -7.00
C SER A 19 1.58 12.91 -8.06
N THR A 20 1.95 13.11 -9.32
CA THR A 20 1.24 12.51 -10.48
C THR A 20 1.98 11.26 -10.98
N GLY A 21 1.24 10.27 -11.49
CA GLY A 21 1.83 9.08 -12.12
C GLY A 21 2.30 7.98 -11.16
N THR A 22 2.17 8.18 -9.84
CA THR A 22 2.49 7.15 -8.84
C THR A 22 1.63 5.92 -9.02
N GLN A 23 2.25 4.73 -8.92
CA GLN A 23 1.53 3.47 -8.82
C GLN A 23 1.97 2.70 -7.59
N VAL A 24 1.01 2.09 -6.91
CA VAL A 24 1.29 1.29 -5.71
C VAL A 24 0.71 -0.11 -5.79
N GLN A 25 1.33 -1.04 -5.08
CA GLN A 25 0.79 -2.35 -4.76
C GLN A 25 0.54 -2.44 -3.25
N ILE A 26 -0.52 -3.12 -2.87
CA ILE A 26 -0.75 -3.50 -1.47
C ILE A 26 -0.39 -4.97 -1.32
N ARG A 27 0.49 -5.28 -0.37
CA ARG A 27 1.01 -6.63 -0.15
C ARG A 27 1.00 -6.99 1.32
N SER A 28 0.83 -8.26 1.66
CA SER A 28 1.01 -8.78 3.01
C SER A 28 2.32 -9.56 3.14
N SER A 29 2.80 -9.75 4.37
CA SER A 29 3.93 -10.63 4.63
C SER A 29 3.72 -11.45 5.90
N PRO A 30 4.25 -12.69 5.96
CA PRO A 30 4.30 -13.44 7.20
C PRO A 30 5.30 -12.88 8.22
N THR A 31 6.21 -11.98 7.84
CA THR A 31 7.22 -11.40 8.74
C THR A 31 7.32 -9.88 8.60
N ALA A 32 7.87 -9.21 9.61
CA ALA A 32 8.10 -7.76 9.58
C ALA A 32 9.24 -7.34 8.63
N SER A 33 10.11 -8.28 8.25
CA SER A 33 11.31 -8.08 7.44
C SER A 33 11.48 -9.22 6.42
N PRO A 34 10.66 -9.27 5.36
CA PRO A 34 10.89 -10.18 4.25
C PRO A 34 12.25 -9.90 3.60
N ALA A 35 12.93 -10.95 3.11
CA ALA A 35 14.23 -10.79 2.46
C ALA A 35 14.07 -10.16 1.07
N ASP A 36 13.03 -10.59 0.35
CA ASP A 36 12.71 -10.11 -0.98
C ASP A 36 11.24 -9.66 -1.11
N LEU A 37 10.96 -8.80 -2.09
CA LEU A 37 9.57 -8.41 -2.41
C LEU A 37 8.71 -9.63 -2.77
N GLN A 38 9.32 -10.68 -3.35
CA GLN A 38 8.61 -11.90 -3.74
C GLN A 38 8.25 -12.79 -2.53
N ASP A 39 8.84 -12.56 -1.36
CA ASP A 39 8.44 -13.22 -0.11
C ASP A 39 7.15 -12.62 0.49
N THR A 40 6.59 -11.62 -0.16
CA THR A 40 5.32 -10.98 0.21
C THR A 40 4.22 -11.39 -0.75
N ILE A 41 2.97 -11.42 -0.28
CA ILE A 41 1.81 -11.81 -1.05
C ILE A 41 1.13 -10.56 -1.62
N LEU A 42 0.98 -10.48 -2.95
CA LEU A 42 0.24 -9.40 -3.58
C LEU A 42 -1.25 -9.50 -3.23
N LEU A 43 -1.80 -8.47 -2.59
CA LEU A 43 -3.23 -8.40 -2.27
C LEU A 43 -4.02 -7.67 -3.36
N THR A 44 -3.48 -6.56 -3.87
CA THR A 44 -4.08 -5.79 -4.97
C THR A 44 -3.06 -4.85 -5.63
N GLY A 45 -3.35 -4.45 -6.87
CA GLY A 45 -2.56 -3.53 -7.68
C GLY A 45 -1.72 -4.22 -8.79
N PRO A 46 -0.88 -3.47 -9.52
CA PRO A 46 -0.60 -2.04 -9.35
C PRO A 46 -1.84 -1.15 -9.50
N THR A 47 -1.99 -0.15 -8.64
CA THR A 47 -3.07 0.83 -8.70
C THR A 47 -2.48 2.21 -8.95
N ALA A 48 -2.91 2.87 -10.02
CA ALA A 48 -2.53 4.24 -10.33
C ALA A 48 -3.20 5.22 -9.35
N LEU A 49 -2.40 6.06 -8.72
CA LEU A 49 -2.86 7.08 -7.78
C LEU A 49 -3.04 8.41 -8.49
N LYS A 50 -4.01 9.19 -8.00
CA LYS A 50 -4.22 10.58 -8.37
C LYS A 50 -3.71 11.48 -7.24
N PRO A 51 -3.30 12.73 -7.51
CA PRO A 51 -3.05 13.68 -6.44
C PRO A 51 -4.27 13.79 -5.50
N GLY A 52 -4.01 13.84 -4.20
CA GLY A 52 -5.00 13.77 -3.14
C GLY A 52 -5.15 12.37 -2.53
N THR A 53 -6.31 12.12 -1.95
CA THR A 53 -6.64 10.88 -1.23
C THR A 53 -7.16 9.82 -2.19
N ASN A 54 -6.58 8.61 -2.13
CA ASN A 54 -6.99 7.46 -2.93
C ASN A 54 -7.37 6.32 -2.00
N THR A 55 -8.54 5.72 -2.18
CA THR A 55 -8.94 4.51 -1.46
C THR A 55 -8.82 3.30 -2.37
N ILE A 56 -8.02 2.34 -1.96
CA ILE A 56 -7.73 1.10 -2.69
C ILE A 56 -8.47 -0.02 -1.98
N SER A 57 -9.46 -0.61 -2.64
CA SER A 57 -10.15 -1.80 -2.13
C SER A 57 -9.22 -3.01 -2.20
N VAL A 58 -9.18 -3.77 -1.11
CA VAL A 58 -8.43 -5.01 -1.01
C VAL A 58 -9.44 -6.16 -1.09
N PRO A 59 -9.38 -7.01 -2.14
CA PRO A 59 -10.24 -8.18 -2.21
C PRO A 59 -9.94 -9.12 -1.04
N SER A 60 -10.96 -9.87 -0.60
CA SER A 60 -10.89 -10.70 0.60
C SER A 60 -9.62 -11.56 0.63
N ALA A 61 -8.77 -11.31 1.62
CA ALA A 61 -7.57 -12.07 1.92
C ALA A 61 -7.68 -12.68 3.32
N GLY A 62 -6.75 -13.57 3.67
CA GLY A 62 -6.61 -14.01 5.06
C GLY A 62 -6.15 -12.87 5.98
N PRO A 63 -6.33 -13.00 7.31
CA PRO A 63 -5.83 -12.01 8.26
C PRO A 63 -4.30 -11.90 8.18
N THR A 64 -3.77 -10.69 8.31
CA THR A 64 -2.34 -10.41 8.30
C THR A 64 -1.93 -9.45 9.41
N SER A 65 -0.69 -9.58 9.90
CA SER A 65 -0.09 -8.65 10.86
C SER A 65 0.85 -7.64 10.21
N HIS A 66 1.29 -7.88 8.98
CA HIS A 66 2.29 -7.05 8.30
C HIS A 66 1.82 -6.66 6.90
N LEU A 67 1.72 -5.36 6.67
CA LEU A 67 1.30 -4.78 5.40
C LEU A 67 2.43 -3.97 4.75
N LEU A 68 2.51 -4.03 3.43
CA LEU A 68 3.40 -3.22 2.61
C LEU A 68 2.59 -2.39 1.62
N VAL A 69 2.84 -1.09 1.61
CA VAL A 69 2.45 -0.21 0.51
C VAL A 69 3.69 -0.02 -0.35
N TRP A 70 3.78 -0.76 -1.45
CA TRP A 70 4.93 -0.76 -2.34
C TRP A 70 4.71 0.23 -3.48
N ILE A 71 5.61 1.21 -3.65
CA ILE A 71 5.57 2.13 -4.80
C ILE A 71 6.23 1.44 -6.00
N SER A 72 5.41 0.83 -6.85
CA SER A 72 5.90 0.12 -8.04
C SER A 72 6.34 1.07 -9.16
N THR A 73 5.78 2.29 -9.16
CA THR A 73 6.19 3.36 -10.08
C THR A 73 6.24 4.68 -9.30
N MET A 74 7.41 5.30 -9.27
CA MET A 74 7.60 6.65 -8.72
C MET A 74 6.82 7.67 -9.54
N GLY A 75 6.15 8.59 -8.85
CA GLY A 75 5.50 9.73 -9.48
C GLY A 75 6.45 10.90 -9.72
N GLN A 76 5.89 12.01 -10.19
CA GLN A 76 6.60 13.28 -10.28
C GLN A 76 6.03 14.31 -9.32
N THR A 77 6.91 15.04 -8.64
CA THR A 77 6.58 16.19 -7.79
C THR A 77 7.54 17.32 -8.16
N ALA A 78 7.01 18.49 -8.55
CA ALA A 78 7.81 19.65 -8.96
C ALA A 78 8.87 19.36 -10.06
N GLY A 79 8.61 18.40 -10.95
CA GLY A 79 9.53 18.00 -12.02
C GLY A 79 10.60 16.98 -11.63
N GLU A 80 10.62 16.54 -10.37
CA GLU A 80 11.52 15.50 -9.86
C GLU A 80 10.81 14.15 -9.79
N SER A 81 11.56 13.04 -9.98
CA SER A 81 11.06 11.67 -9.77
C SER A 81 10.95 11.40 -8.27
N ARG A 82 9.83 11.83 -7.70
CA ARG A 82 9.56 11.85 -6.26
C ARG A 82 8.07 11.65 -6.00
N THR A 83 7.78 10.78 -5.05
CA THR A 83 6.45 10.59 -4.47
C THR A 83 6.49 10.95 -3.00
N ASP A 84 5.71 11.96 -2.62
CA ASP A 84 5.45 12.26 -1.23
C ASP A 84 4.14 11.59 -0.80
N VAL A 85 4.21 10.79 0.27
CA VAL A 85 3.03 10.15 0.90
C VAL A 85 2.77 10.87 2.22
N SER A 86 1.61 11.50 2.36
CA SER A 86 1.26 12.26 3.57
C SER A 86 0.46 11.42 4.57
N GLU A 87 -0.28 10.41 4.11
CA GLU A 87 -1.11 9.56 4.95
C GLU A 87 -1.23 8.15 4.38
N ILE A 88 -1.23 7.17 5.29
CA ILE A 88 -1.66 5.81 5.03
C ILE A 88 -2.67 5.43 6.11
N THR A 89 -3.87 5.03 5.72
CA THR A 89 -4.90 4.50 6.63
C THR A 89 -5.26 3.10 6.21
N VAL A 90 -5.18 2.15 7.13
CA VAL A 90 -5.62 0.76 6.91
C VAL A 90 -6.97 0.56 7.58
N ARG A 91 -7.91 -0.06 6.86
CA ARG A 91 -9.24 -0.38 7.39
C ARG A 91 -9.48 -1.89 7.27
N ALA A 92 -9.96 -2.49 8.35
CA ALA A 92 -10.42 -3.86 8.35
C ALA A 92 -11.60 -4.05 7.38
N ALA A 93 -11.75 -5.26 6.85
CA ALA A 93 -12.95 -5.65 6.14
C ALA A 93 -14.15 -5.67 7.11
N SER A 94 -15.30 -5.22 6.64
CA SER A 94 -16.58 -5.24 7.34
C SER A 94 -17.31 -6.56 7.16
#